data_AF-A0A920LNH3-F1
#
_entry.id   AF-A0A920LNH3-F1
#
_cell.length_a   1.000
_cell.length_b   1.000
_cell.length_c   1.000
_cell.angle_alpha   90.00
_cell.angle_beta   90.00
_cell.angle_gamma   90.00
#
_symmetry.space_group_name_H-M   'P 1'
#
loop_
_entity.id
_entity.type
_entity.pdbx_description
1 polymer ?
#
loop_
_entity_poly.entity_id
_entity_poly.type
_entity_poly.pdbx_seq_one_letter_code
_entity_poly.pdbx_strand_id
1 'polypeptide(L)'
;MITGDENIVDIDFVVFWRISDAGQYLFNLAEPDDTIKVAAEAVMREIIGRTPIQTALTEGRQDIQAQARAQLQELLDEYGSGVRVRMCSFWLSIRRVTLSTRSTRSSVPVRTATG
;
A
#
# COMPACT_ATOMS: atom_id res chain seq x y z
N MET A 1 -1.22 5.33 1.78
CA MET A 1 0.13 5.54 2.37
C MET A 1 0.72 6.83 1.81
N ILE A 2 1.78 7.36 2.42
CA ILE A 2 2.54 8.52 1.91
C ILE A 2 3.89 8.02 1.41
N THR A 3 4.36 8.49 0.25
CA THR A 3 5.68 8.16 -0.32
C THR A 3 6.78 9.08 0.20
N GLY A 4 8.05 8.77 -0.10
CA GLY A 4 9.19 9.59 0.34
C GLY A 4 9.21 11.02 -0.20
N ASP A 5 8.49 11.27 -1.29
CA ASP A 5 8.26 12.57 -1.92
C ASP A 5 6.84 13.12 -1.66
N GLU A 6 6.24 12.72 -0.54
CA GLU A 6 4.99 13.26 0.01
C GLU A 6 3.73 13.03 -0.85
N ASN A 7 3.75 12.05 -1.77
CA ASN A 7 2.56 11.70 -2.53
C ASN A 7 1.62 10.81 -1.72
N ILE A 8 0.31 11.11 -1.80
CA ILE A 8 -0.74 10.26 -1.24
C ILE A 8 -1.09 9.18 -2.26
N VAL A 9 -0.86 7.92 -1.90
CA VAL A 9 -1.08 6.77 -2.79
C VAL A 9 -1.95 5.70 -2.12
N ASP A 10 -2.79 5.06 -2.92
CA ASP A 10 -3.41 3.80 -2.55
C ASP A 10 -2.59 2.65 -3.10
N ILE A 11 -2.36 1.66 -2.27
CA ILE A 11 -1.54 0.49 -2.60
C ILE A 11 -2.34 -0.75 -2.32
N ASP A 12 -2.44 -1.58 -3.35
CA ASP A 12 -2.91 -2.93 -3.26
C ASP A 12 -1.70 -3.85 -3.36
N PHE A 13 -1.61 -4.85 -2.48
CA PHE A 13 -0.51 -5.81 -2.52
C PHE A 13 -0.98 -7.22 -2.18
N VAL A 14 -0.21 -8.19 -2.67
CA VAL A 14 -0.45 -9.62 -2.50
C VAL A 14 0.86 -10.26 -2.06
N VAL A 15 0.79 -11.03 -0.97
CA VAL A 15 1.91 -11.80 -0.46
C VAL A 15 1.58 -13.28 -0.61
N PHE A 16 2.45 -14.01 -1.31
CA PHE A 16 2.42 -15.46 -1.37
C PHE A 16 3.42 -16.03 -0.39
N TRP A 17 2.95 -16.87 0.53
CA TRP A 17 3.78 -17.55 1.52
C TRP A 17 3.34 -19.00 1.68
N ARG A 18 4.16 -19.79 2.37
CA ARG A 18 3.87 -21.19 2.74
C ARG A 18 4.40 -21.48 4.13
N ILE A 19 3.74 -22.38 4.84
CA ILE A 19 4.27 -22.95 6.07
C ILE A 19 5.52 -23.78 5.73
N SER A 20 6.61 -23.50 6.42
CA SER A 20 7.88 -24.24 6.31
C SER A 20 8.15 -25.07 7.56
N ASP A 21 7.76 -24.56 8.73
CA ASP A 21 7.79 -25.27 10.00
C ASP A 21 6.41 -25.14 10.68
N ALA A 22 5.70 -26.27 10.78
CA ALA A 22 4.37 -26.29 11.36
C ALA A 22 4.37 -26.12 12.89
N GLY A 23 5.45 -26.51 13.57
CA GLY A 23 5.56 -26.34 15.02
C GLY A 23 5.68 -24.87 15.38
N GLN A 24 6.61 -24.17 14.71
CA GLN A 24 6.75 -22.72 14.87
C GLN A 24 5.46 -21.98 14.53
N TYR A 25 4.82 -22.33 13.41
CA TYR A 25 3.57 -21.70 12.97
C TYR A 25 2.42 -21.85 13.98
N LEU A 26 2.28 -23.03 14.60
CA LEU A 26 1.15 -23.33 15.49
C LEU A 26 1.38 -22.89 16.95
N PHE A 27 2.63 -22.73 17.38
CA PHE A 27 2.94 -22.52 18.80
C PHE A 27 3.64 -21.19 19.11
N ASN A 28 4.30 -20.56 18.15
CA ASN A 28 5.03 -19.30 18.41
C ASN A 28 4.17 -18.05 18.20
N LEU A 29 3.09 -18.17 17.43
CA LEU A 29 2.17 -17.07 17.12
C LEU A 29 0.75 -17.44 17.52
N ALA A 30 0.06 -16.55 18.23
CA ALA A 30 -1.34 -16.75 18.64
C ALA A 30 -2.29 -16.74 17.43
N GLU A 31 -2.07 -15.80 16.50
CA GLU A 31 -2.85 -15.63 15.27
C GLU A 31 -1.86 -15.44 14.10
N PRO A 32 -1.30 -16.53 13.56
CA PRO A 32 -0.21 -16.44 12.59
C PRO A 32 -0.62 -15.73 11.29
N ASP A 33 -1.83 -15.99 10.78
CA ASP A 33 -2.34 -15.35 9.57
C ASP A 33 -2.45 -13.83 9.71
N ASP A 34 -3.03 -13.35 10.83
CA ASP A 34 -3.17 -11.92 11.10
C ASP A 34 -1.82 -11.27 11.40
N THR A 35 -0.93 -11.97 12.11
CA THR A 35 0.43 -11.48 12.36
C THR A 35 1.19 -11.28 11.05
N ILE A 36 1.10 -12.24 10.13
CA ILE A 36 1.73 -12.15 8.80
C ILE A 36 1.17 -10.98 8.02
N LYS A 37 -0.14 -10.77 8.07
CA LYS A 37 -0.80 -9.64 7.42
C LYS A 37 -0.31 -8.30 7.96
N VAL A 38 -0.31 -8.12 9.28
CA VAL A 38 0.15 -6.88 9.93
C VAL A 38 1.63 -6.63 9.67
N ALA A 39 2.47 -7.67 9.72
CA ALA A 39 3.88 -7.59 9.38
C ALA A 39 4.09 -7.14 7.92
N ALA A 40 3.34 -7.72 6.97
CA ALA A 40 3.39 -7.33 5.58
C ALA A 40 2.96 -5.86 5.38
N GLU A 41 1.89 -5.41 6.05
CA GLU A 41 1.47 -4.00 6.01
C GLU A 41 2.53 -3.05 6.57
N ALA A 42 3.23 -3.44 7.65
CA ALA A 42 4.29 -2.66 8.27
C ALA A 42 5.49 -2.50 7.32
N VAL A 43 5.98 -3.61 6.75
CA VAL A 43 7.10 -3.62 5.80
C VAL A 43 6.77 -2.81 4.55
N MET A 44 5.57 -2.99 3.98
CA MET A 44 5.13 -2.22 2.82
C MET A 44 5.07 -0.72 3.13
N ARG A 45 4.60 -0.33 4.33
CA ARG A 45 4.54 1.08 4.75
C ARG A 45 5.93 1.68 4.86
N GLU A 46 6.88 0.95 5.43
CA GLU A 46 8.27 1.41 5.58
C GLU A 46 8.94 1.65 4.22
N ILE A 47 8.85 0.66 3.33
CA ILE A 47 9.50 0.72 2.03
C ILE A 47 8.92 1.86 1.17
N ILE A 48 7.60 1.95 1.10
CA ILE A 48 6.92 2.99 0.32
C ILE A 48 7.19 4.37 0.91
N GLY A 49 7.20 4.50 2.24
CA GLY A 49 7.49 5.76 2.93
C GLY A 49 8.88 6.31 2.65
N ARG A 50 9.83 5.47 2.22
CA ARG A 50 11.20 5.87 1.85
C ARG A 50 11.42 5.98 0.35
N THR A 51 10.43 5.58 -0.45
CA THR A 51 10.57 5.45 -1.90
C THR A 51 9.88 6.61 -2.63
N PRO A 52 10.55 7.30 -3.57
CA PRO A 52 9.90 8.27 -4.45
C PRO A 52 8.84 7.60 -5.33
N ILE A 53 7.70 8.26 -5.57
CA ILE A 53 6.58 7.65 -6.32
C ILE A 53 7.00 7.19 -7.72
N GLN A 54 7.86 7.97 -8.38
CA GLN A 54 8.32 7.67 -9.74
C GLN A 54 9.09 6.34 -9.80
N THR A 55 9.90 6.06 -8.78
CA THR A 55 10.66 4.80 -8.67
C THR A 55 9.73 3.62 -8.45
N ALA A 56 8.69 3.79 -7.62
CA ALA A 56 7.69 2.76 -7.35
C ALA A 56 6.80 2.41 -8.55
N LEU A 57 6.66 3.34 -9.52
CA LEU A 57 5.85 3.16 -10.73
C LEU A 57 6.62 2.70 -11.97
N THR A 58 7.96 2.67 -11.92
CA THR A 58 8.82 2.42 -13.08
C THR A 58 9.71 1.18 -12.87
N GLU A 59 10.97 1.21 -13.31
CA GLU A 59 11.89 0.07 -13.32
C GLU A 59 12.28 -0.37 -11.89
N GLY A 60 12.30 0.55 -10.94
CA GLY A 60 12.61 0.24 -9.54
C GLY A 60 11.57 -0.63 -8.84
N ARG A 61 10.40 -0.86 -9.44
CA ARG A 61 9.32 -1.65 -8.85
C ARG A 61 9.73 -3.09 -8.53
N GLN A 62 10.49 -3.74 -9.40
CA GLN A 62 10.93 -5.13 -9.16
C GLN A 62 11.89 -5.22 -7.98
N ASP A 63 12.81 -4.26 -7.87
CA ASP A 63 13.75 -4.20 -6.75
C ASP A 63 13.03 -3.94 -5.43
N ILE A 64 12.03 -3.06 -5.44
CA ILE A 64 11.17 -2.79 -4.28
C ILE A 64 10.42 -4.07 -3.86
N GLN A 65 9.87 -4.82 -4.81
CA GLN A 65 9.20 -6.10 -4.53
C GLN A 65 10.16 -7.14 -3.93
N ALA A 66 11.39 -7.21 -4.45
CA ALA A 66 12.42 -8.10 -3.92
C ALA A 66 12.85 -7.71 -2.50
N GLN A 67 13.03 -6.41 -2.25
CA GLN A 67 13.33 -5.86 -0.93
C GLN A 67 12.20 -6.11 0.06
N ALA A 68 10.94 -5.87 -0.33
CA ALA A 68 9.78 -6.15 0.49
C ALA A 68 9.68 -7.62 0.87
N ARG A 69 9.94 -8.53 -0.07
CA ARG A 69 9.99 -9.97 0.20
C ARG A 69 11.09 -10.31 1.20
N ALA A 70 12.29 -9.73 1.05
CA ALA A 70 13.42 -10.01 1.91
C ALA A 70 13.19 -9.50 3.34
N GLN A 71 12.79 -8.24 3.50
CA GLN A 71 12.49 -7.64 4.81
C GLN A 71 11.32 -8.34 5.51
N LEU A 72 10.28 -8.71 4.76
CA LEU A 72 9.16 -9.46 5.35
C LEU A 72 9.60 -10.85 5.81
N GLN A 73 10.47 -11.53 5.06
CA GLN A 73 11.01 -12.82 5.50
C GLN A 73 11.82 -12.66 6.78
N GLU A 74 12.71 -11.66 6.85
CA GLU A 74 13.53 -11.38 8.02
C GLU A 74 12.67 -11.12 9.26
N LEU A 75 11.66 -10.25 9.14
CA LEU A 75 10.74 -9.94 10.24
C LEU A 75 9.95 -11.17 10.71
N LEU A 76 9.49 -12.00 9.77
CA LEU A 76 8.75 -13.22 10.10
C LEU A 76 9.64 -14.32 10.68
N ASP A 77 10.93 -14.33 10.34
CA ASP A 77 11.92 -15.22 10.94
C ASP A 77 12.26 -14.78 12.37
N GLU A 78 12.35 -13.47 12.63
CA GLU A 78 12.51 -12.92 13.99
C GLU A 78 11.36 -13.29 14.92
N TYR A 79 10.13 -13.30 14.41
CA TYR A 79 8.95 -13.74 15.16
C TYR A 79 8.88 -15.26 15.33
N GLY A 80 9.78 -16.02 14.69
CA GLY A 80 9.74 -17.47 14.68
C GLY A 80 8.42 -18.00 14.12
N SER A 81 7.89 -17.35 13.07
CA SER A 81 6.58 -17.66 12.49
C SER A 81 6.50 -19.02 11.78
N GLY A 82 7.65 -19.62 11.44
CA GLY A 82 7.70 -20.86 10.66
C GLY A 82 7.23 -20.73 9.21
N VAL A 83 7.05 -19.52 8.68
CA VAL A 83 6.61 -19.31 7.28
C VAL A 83 7.74 -18.89 6.35
N ARG A 84 7.57 -19.23 5.06
CA ARG A 84 8.46 -18.78 3.99
C ARG A 84 7.71 -17.97 2.96
N VAL A 85 8.11 -16.71 2.82
CA VAL A 85 7.62 -15.76 1.84
C VAL A 85 8.19 -16.12 0.46
N ARG A 86 7.31 -16.42 -0.48
CA ARG A 86 7.65 -16.77 -1.86
C ARG A 86 7.72 -15.54 -2.74
N MET A 87 6.76 -14.63 -2.59
CA MET A 87 6.63 -13.48 -3.48
C MET A 87 5.83 -12.38 -2.78
N CYS A 88 6.25 -11.14 -2.99
CA CYS A 88 5.48 -9.94 -2.66
C CYS A 88 5.27 -9.16 -3.96
N SER A 89 4.02 -8.95 -4.34
CA SER A 89 3.67 -8.09 -5.48
C SER A 89 2.79 -6.95 -4.99
N PHE A 90 2.99 -5.77 -5.52
CA PHE A 90 2.16 -4.60 -5.21
C PHE A 90 1.87 -3.81 -6.47
N TRP A 91 0.75 -3.09 -6.45
CA TRP A 91 0.26 -2.19 -7.49
C TRP A 91 -0.06 -0.85 -6.82
N LEU A 92 0.45 0.25 -7.37
CA LEU A 92 0.05 1.60 -6.95
C LEU A 92 -1.08 2.09 -7.83
N SER A 93 -2.08 2.70 -7.21
CA SER A 93 -3.12 3.45 -7.91
C SER A 93 -3.11 4.91 -7.45
N ILE A 94 -3.12 5.82 -8.42
CA ILE A 94 -3.24 7.26 -8.15
C ILE A 94 -4.73 7.61 -8.17
N ARG A 95 -5.28 8.02 -7.01
CA ARG A 95 -6.62 8.62 -6.98
C ARG A 95 -6.55 10.05 -7.50
N ARG A 96 -7.16 10.30 -8.66
CA ARG A 96 -7.38 11.66 -9.15
C ARG A 96 -8.54 12.30 -8.39
N VAL A 97 -8.26 13.22 -7.48
CA VAL A 97 -9.31 14.01 -6.81
C VAL A 97 -9.83 15.05 -7.80
N THR A 98 -11.09 14.90 -8.22
CA THR A 98 -11.75 15.91 -9.06
C THR A 98 -12.50 16.88 -8.15
N LEU A 99 -12.03 18.11 -8.04
CA LEU A 99 -12.74 19.16 -7.31
C LEU A 99 -13.85 19.73 -8.21
N SER A 100 -15.13 19.48 -7.89
CA SER A 100 -16.24 20.15 -8.55
C SER A 100 -16.42 21.55 -7.94
N THR A 101 -16.03 22.60 -8.66
CA THR A 101 -16.39 23.97 -8.29
C THR A 101 -17.86 24.22 -8.63
N ARG A 102 -18.74 24.10 -7.63
CA ARG A 102 -20.16 24.44 -7.79
C ARG A 102 -20.31 25.97 -7.79
N SER A 103 -20.13 26.61 -8.94
CA SER A 103 -20.48 28.02 -9.13
C SER A 103 -22.00 28.15 -9.16
N THR A 104 -22.58 28.57 -8.04
CA THR A 104 -23.98 29.01 -7.97
C THR A 104 -24.14 30.27 -8.82
N ARG A 105 -24.59 30.10 -10.07
CA ARG A 105 -25.15 31.21 -10.86
C ARG A 105 -26.42 31.70 -10.16
N SER A 106 -26.30 32.82 -9.46
CA SER A 106 -27.45 33.64 -9.07
C SER A 106 -28.09 34.19 -10.34
N SER A 107 -29.27 33.68 -10.68
CA SER A 107 -30.11 34.18 -11.76
C SER A 107 -30.79 35.48 -11.31
N VAL A 108 -30.27 36.62 -11.74
CA VAL A 108 -30.99 37.90 -11.64
C VAL A 108 -31.90 38.01 -12.88
N PRO A 109 -33.23 38.16 -12.74
CA PRO A 109 -34.09 38.37 -13.90
C PRO A 109 -33.95 39.82 -14.40
N VAL A 110 -33.57 39.98 -15.67
CA VAL A 110 -33.62 41.26 -16.37
C VAL A 110 -35.08 41.62 -16.61
N ARG A 111 -35.59 42.66 -15.95
CA ARG A 111 -36.85 43.30 -16.32
C ARG A 111 -36.63 44.11 -17.60
N THR A 112 -37.24 43.67 -18.69
CA THR A 112 -37.48 44.51 -19.86
C THR A 112 -38.54 45.55 -19.50
N ALA A 113 -38.19 46.83 -19.59
CA ALA A 113 -39.14 47.93 -19.57
C ALA A 113 -39.46 48.29 -21.03
N THR A 114 -40.70 48.01 -21.42
CA THR A 114 -41.32 48.46 -22.66
C THR A 114 -41.39 49.99 -22.68
N GLY A 115 -40.98 50.59 -23.78
CA GLY A 115 -41.18 51.99 -24.15
C GLY A 115 -41.34 52.07 -25.66
#